data_AF-A0A953K318-F1
#
_entry.id   AF-A0A953K318-F1
#
_cell.length_a   1.000
_cell.length_b   1.000
_cell.length_c   1.000
_cell.angle_alpha   90.00
_cell.angle_beta   90.00
_cell.angle_gamma   90.00
#
_symmetry.space_group_name_H-M   'P 1'
#
loop_
_entity.id
_entity.type
_entity.pdbx_description
1 polymer ?
#
loop_
_entity_poly.entity_id
_entity_poly.type
_entity_poly.pdbx_seq_one_letter_code
_entity_poly.pdbx_strand_id
1 'polypeptide(L)'
;MKVVSSRLIGTRVIRAQEAGIQLFQIRNVLGQHRDALVDRVLENLANYVEYKFHFVPGRAEWLVLHQALTDLKRKDIDPELYEPLIRKIQRREEVKLANDYFFLDIDETLRNQLLARSNFAA
;
A
#
# COMPACT_ATOMS: atom_id res chain seq x y z
N MET A 1 0.57 -19.42 -16.18
CA MET A 1 1.61 -18.81 -15.33
C MET A 1 1.49 -17.30 -15.47
N LYS A 2 1.73 -16.53 -14.40
CA LYS A 2 1.76 -15.06 -14.45
C LYS A 2 3.08 -14.54 -13.89
N VAL A 3 3.57 -13.43 -14.44
CA VAL A 3 4.80 -12.74 -14.05
C VAL A 3 4.44 -11.33 -13.61
N VAL A 4 4.82 -10.97 -12.39
CA VAL A 4 4.60 -9.65 -11.81
C VAL A 4 5.94 -9.00 -11.51
N SER A 5 6.24 -7.91 -12.21
CA SER A 5 7.49 -7.18 -12.10
C SER A 5 7.32 -5.95 -11.23
N SER A 6 8.07 -5.87 -10.13
CA SER A 6 8.04 -4.78 -9.16
C SER A 6 9.41 -4.12 -9.02
N ARG A 7 9.43 -2.79 -8.94
CA ARG A 7 10.67 -2.04 -8.62
C ARG A 7 11.10 -2.20 -7.15
N LEU A 8 10.22 -2.68 -6.29
CA LEU A 8 10.45 -2.79 -4.84
C LEU A 8 10.83 -4.20 -4.40
N ILE A 9 10.21 -5.22 -5.01
CA ILE A 9 10.36 -6.63 -4.60
C ILE A 9 10.89 -7.52 -5.73
N GLY A 10 11.30 -6.92 -6.85
CA GLY A 10 11.78 -7.63 -8.04
C GLY A 10 10.66 -8.36 -8.79
N THR A 11 11.03 -9.40 -9.52
CA THR A 11 10.08 -10.24 -10.26
C THR A 11 9.50 -11.34 -9.38
N ARG A 12 8.18 -11.51 -9.44
CA ARG A 12 7.43 -12.55 -8.75
C ARG A 12 6.64 -13.38 -9.76
N VAL A 13 6.63 -14.70 -9.59
CA VAL A 13 5.96 -15.63 -10.49
C VAL A 13 4.80 -16.31 -9.77
N ILE A 14 3.61 -16.21 -10.35
CA ILE A 14 2.39 -16.86 -9.88
C ILE A 14 2.19 -18.10 -10.75
N ARG A 15 2.33 -19.27 -10.13
CA ARG A 15 2.29 -20.57 -10.82
C ARG A 15 0.92 -21.24 -10.74
N ALA A 16 0.09 -20.83 -9.78
CA ALA A 16 -1.21 -21.44 -9.55
C ALA A 16 -2.14 -21.27 -10.77
N GLN A 17 -2.80 -22.38 -11.12
CA GLN A 17 -3.83 -22.43 -12.16
C GLN A 17 -5.24 -22.38 -11.57
N GLU A 18 -5.43 -22.91 -10.37
CA GLU A 18 -6.68 -22.81 -9.62
C GLU A 18 -6.90 -21.34 -9.19
N ALA A 19 -8.12 -20.84 -9.36
CA ALA A 19 -8.44 -19.42 -9.26
C ALA A 19 -8.28 -18.87 -7.83
N GLY A 20 -8.70 -19.62 -6.80
CA GLY A 20 -8.57 -19.24 -5.40
C GLY A 20 -7.10 -19.11 -4.96
N ILE A 21 -6.28 -20.12 -5.25
CA ILE A 21 -4.85 -20.12 -4.95
C ILE A 21 -4.13 -19.04 -5.76
N GLN A 22 -4.53 -18.81 -7.02
CA GLN A 22 -3.97 -17.73 -7.84
C GLN A 22 -4.27 -16.37 -7.22
N LEU A 23 -5.51 -16.11 -6.80
CA LEU A 23 -5.89 -14.86 -6.15
C LEU A 23 -5.11 -14.64 -4.85
N PHE A 24 -4.96 -15.69 -4.04
CA PHE A 24 -4.15 -15.64 -2.82
C PHE A 24 -2.68 -15.25 -3.13
N GLN A 25 -2.07 -15.89 -4.14
CA GLN A 25 -0.71 -15.53 -4.57
C GLN A 25 -0.60 -14.09 -5.08
N ILE A 26 -1.61 -13.61 -5.82
CA ILE A 26 -1.67 -12.20 -6.26
C ILE A 26 -1.69 -11.27 -5.04
N ARG A 27 -2.60 -11.50 -4.09
CA ARG A 27 -2.74 -10.67 -2.88
C ARG A 27 -1.44 -10.65 -2.07
N ASN A 28 -0.74 -11.78 -1.95
CA ASN A 28 0.57 -11.82 -1.28
C ASN A 28 1.63 -10.97 -1.99
N VAL A 29 1.69 -11.02 -3.33
CA VAL A 29 2.63 -10.20 -4.11
C VAL A 29 2.32 -8.71 -3.95
N LEU A 30 1.03 -8.34 -3.97
CA LEU A 30 0.60 -6.96 -3.74
C LEU A 30 0.92 -6.52 -2.30
N GLY A 31 0.66 -7.35 -1.29
CA GLY A 31 1.02 -7.10 0.10
C GLY A 31 2.51 -6.84 0.28
N GLN A 32 3.36 -7.71 -0.27
CA GLN A 32 4.81 -7.53 -0.23
C GLN A 32 5.26 -6.21 -0.90
N HIS A 33 4.63 -5.82 -2.01
CA HIS A 33 4.94 -4.55 -2.67
C HIS A 33 4.51 -3.36 -1.80
N ARG A 34 3.29 -3.39 -1.25
CA ARG A 34 2.76 -2.36 -0.36
C ARG A 34 3.67 -2.17 0.84
N ASP A 35 4.04 -3.27 1.50
CA ASP A 35 4.87 -3.23 2.71
C ASP A 35 6.25 -2.62 2.43
N ALA A 36 6.88 -2.99 1.30
CA ALA A 36 8.14 -2.40 0.88
C ALA A 36 8.02 -0.91 0.52
N LEU A 37 6.85 -0.47 0.01
CA LEU A 37 6.60 0.95 -0.25
C LEU A 37 6.38 1.72 1.06
N VAL A 38 5.61 1.14 1.98
CA VAL A 38 5.36 1.69 3.30
C VAL A 38 6.68 1.89 4.05
N ASP A 39 7.61 0.93 3.98
CA ASP A 39 8.93 1.07 4.61
C ASP A 39 9.69 2.30 4.09
N ARG A 40 9.67 2.54 2.77
CA ARG A 40 10.26 3.76 2.18
C ARG A 40 9.57 5.05 2.62
N VAL A 41 8.25 5.01 2.81
CA VAL A 41 7.51 6.17 3.31
C VAL A 41 7.82 6.42 4.78
N LEU A 42 7.93 5.37 5.59
CA LEU A 42 8.28 5.46 7.01
C LEU A 42 9.68 6.08 7.21
N GLU A 43 10.67 5.69 6.40
CA GLU A 43 12.02 6.26 6.43
C GLU A 43 12.04 7.78 6.29
N ASN A 44 11.05 8.35 5.58
CA ASN A 44 10.97 9.78 5.32
C ASN A 44 9.57 10.35 5.58
N LEU A 45 8.92 9.87 6.65
CA LEU A 45 7.50 10.13 6.90
C LEU A 45 7.19 11.63 7.06
N ALA A 46 8.04 12.37 7.76
CA ALA A 46 7.82 13.79 8.01
C ALA A 46 7.76 14.58 6.70
N ASN A 47 8.75 14.40 5.82
CA ASN A 47 8.80 15.06 4.51
C ASN A 47 7.67 14.58 3.60
N TYR A 48 7.31 13.29 3.64
CA TYR A 48 6.18 12.77 2.88
C TYR A 48 4.88 13.48 3.29
N VAL A 49 4.64 13.59 4.60
CA VAL A 49 3.41 14.20 5.13
C VAL A 49 3.36 15.70 4.83
N GLU A 50 4.48 16.40 5.01
CA GLU A 50 4.58 17.82 4.68
C GLU A 50 4.34 18.08 3.19
N TYR A 51 4.98 17.30 2.32
CA TYR A 51 4.80 17.43 0.88
C TYR A 51 3.37 17.12 0.43
N LYS A 52 2.79 16.03 0.94
CA LYS A 52 1.52 15.49 0.44
C LYS A 52 0.29 16.16 1.06
N PHE A 53 0.38 16.53 2.33
CA PHE A 53 -0.75 17.05 3.11
C PHE A 53 -0.54 18.49 3.59
N HIS A 54 0.60 19.12 3.27
CA HIS A 54 0.95 20.47 3.72
C HIS A 54 0.88 20.61 5.25
N PHE A 55 1.26 19.55 5.95
CA PHE A 55 1.19 19.45 7.40
C PHE A 55 2.54 19.04 7.98
N VAL A 56 3.03 19.79 8.96
CA VAL A 56 4.27 19.46 9.69
C VAL A 56 3.88 18.74 10.98
N PRO A 57 4.08 17.42 11.10
CA PRO A 57 3.68 16.67 12.28
C PRO A 57 4.58 17.00 13.47
N GLY A 58 3.96 17.29 14.62
CA GLY A 58 4.65 17.29 15.91
C GLY A 58 5.00 15.86 16.35
N ARG A 59 5.67 15.72 17.50
CA ARG A 59 6.15 14.42 17.99
C ARG A 59 5.00 13.42 18.24
N ALA A 60 3.88 13.89 18.78
CA ALA A 60 2.74 13.02 19.07
C ALA A 60 2.05 12.56 17.78
N GLU A 61 1.90 13.46 16.81
CA GLU A 61 1.31 13.18 15.51
C GLU A 61 2.19 12.21 14.72
N TRP A 62 3.50 12.44 14.73
CA TRP A 62 4.45 11.56 14.08
C TRP A 62 4.33 10.11 14.57
N LEU A 63 4.20 9.91 15.90
CA LEU A 63 4.00 8.57 16.47
C LEU A 63 2.69 7.92 16.00
N VAL A 64 1.60 8.68 15.95
CA VAL A 64 0.30 8.18 15.47
C VAL A 64 0.36 7.79 13.99
N LEU A 65 0.94 8.64 13.15
CA LEU A 65 1.07 8.39 11.71
C LEU A 65 2.00 7.20 11.44
N HIS A 66 3.12 7.11 12.15
CA HIS A 66 4.06 6.00 12.05
C HIS A 66 3.39 4.68 12.45
N GLN A 67 2.64 4.67 13.55
CA GLN A 67 1.90 3.49 14.01
C GLN A 67 0.83 3.09 12.99
N ALA A 68 0.07 4.04 12.44
CA ALA A 68 -0.96 3.77 11.45
C ALA A 68 -0.40 3.10 10.18
N LEU A 69 0.75 3.56 9.68
CA LEU A 69 1.43 2.91 8.55
C LEU A 69 2.02 1.55 8.93
N THR A 70 2.53 1.39 10.15
CA THR A 70 3.00 0.09 10.63
C THR A 70 1.85 -0.93 10.69
N ASP A 71 0.67 -0.49 11.13
CA ASP A 71 -0.54 -1.32 11.16
C ASP A 71 -1.08 -1.60 9.76
N LEU A 72 -0.94 -0.66 8.82
CA LEU A 72 -1.29 -0.90 7.41
C LEU A 72 -0.55 -2.12 6.84
N LYS A 73 0.74 -2.30 7.18
CA LYS A 73 1.51 -3.48 6.75
C LYS A 73 0.91 -4.80 7.26
N ARG A 74 0.27 -4.78 8.42
CA ARG A 74 -0.34 -5.97 9.04
C ARG A 74 -1.73 -6.28 8.49
N LYS A 75 -2.35 -5.33 7.78
CA LYS A 75 -3.66 -5.53 7.17
C LYS A 75 -3.52 -6.30 5.87
N ASP A 76 -4.49 -7.15 5.62
CA ASP A 76 -4.67 -7.78 4.32
C ASP A 76 -4.86 -6.73 3.22
N ILE A 77 -4.52 -7.09 1.97
CA ILE A 77 -4.85 -6.25 0.81
C ILE A 77 -6.37 -6.18 0.67
N ASP A 78 -6.89 -4.96 0.64
CA ASP A 78 -8.29 -4.67 0.36
C ASP A 78 -8.59 -5.05 -1.10
N PRO A 79 -9.43 -6.07 -1.34
CA PRO A 79 -9.74 -6.50 -2.69
C PRO A 79 -10.46 -5.42 -3.51
N GLU A 80 -11.24 -4.54 -2.90
CA GLU A 80 -12.01 -3.52 -3.62
C GLU A 80 -11.08 -2.42 -4.16
N LEU A 81 -10.19 -1.91 -3.30
CA LEU A 81 -9.20 -0.90 -3.67
C LEU A 81 -8.24 -1.40 -4.77
N TYR A 82 -7.82 -2.66 -4.67
CA TYR A 82 -6.84 -3.25 -5.58
C TYR A 82 -7.47 -4.01 -6.76
N GLU A 83 -8.80 -4.05 -6.87
CA GLU A 83 -9.53 -4.81 -7.89
C GLU A 83 -9.04 -4.52 -9.32
N PRO A 84 -8.78 -3.25 -9.74
CA PRO A 84 -8.28 -2.97 -11.08
C PRO A 84 -6.91 -3.63 -11.36
N LEU A 85 -6.04 -3.67 -10.34
CA LEU A 85 -4.72 -4.27 -10.44
C LEU A 85 -4.80 -5.80 -10.43
N ILE A 86 -5.66 -6.37 -9.57
CA ILE A 86 -5.94 -7.81 -9.53
C ILE A 86 -6.45 -8.29 -10.89
N ARG A 87 -7.46 -7.63 -11.46
CA ARG A 87 -7.99 -7.95 -12.79
C ARG A 87 -6.94 -7.84 -13.89
N LYS A 88 -6.07 -6.84 -13.81
CA LYS A 88 -4.97 -6.66 -14.78
C LYS A 88 -4.01 -7.85 -14.73
N ILE A 89 -3.63 -8.31 -13.54
CA ILE A 89 -2.74 -9.47 -13.34
C ILE A 89 -3.41 -10.78 -13.79
N GLN A 90 -4.70 -10.94 -13.50
CA GLN A 90 -5.45 -12.12 -13.96
C GLN A 90 -5.56 -12.20 -15.49
N ARG A 91 -5.69 -11.06 -16.18
CA ARG A 91 -5.87 -11.01 -17.64
C ARG A 91 -4.58 -11.10 -18.46
N ARG A 92 -3.46 -10.60 -17.93
CA ARG A 92 -2.19 -10.53 -18.68
C ARG A 92 -1.20 -11.56 -18.18
N GLU A 93 -0.31 -12.06 -19.03
CA GLU A 93 0.73 -12.99 -18.58
C GLU A 93 1.85 -12.29 -17.82
N GLU A 94 2.19 -11.07 -18.25
CA GLU A 94 3.19 -10.23 -17.60
C GLU A 94 2.60 -8.87 -17.23
N VAL A 95 2.84 -8.43 -15.99
CA VAL A 95 2.41 -7.14 -15.48
C VAL A 95 3.53 -6.47 -14.71
N LYS A 96 3.85 -5.24 -15.09
CA LYS A 96 4.67 -4.34 -14.27
C LYS A 96 3.77 -3.57 -13.30
N LEU A 97 4.10 -3.62 -12.00
CA LEU A 97 3.40 -2.88 -10.96
C LEU A 97 3.77 -1.39 -11.03
N ALA A 98 2.73 -0.56 -11.02
CA ALA A 98 2.83 0.87 -10.78
C ALA A 98 2.43 1.15 -9.33
N ASN A 99 2.86 2.29 -8.79
CA ASN A 99 2.72 2.58 -7.36
C ASN A 99 1.41 3.32 -7.02
N ASP A 100 0.58 3.67 -8.00
CA ASP A 100 -0.54 4.61 -7.82
C ASP A 100 -1.55 4.12 -6.76
N TYR A 101 -2.02 2.87 -6.86
CA TYR A 101 -2.94 2.28 -5.88
C TYR A 101 -2.33 2.12 -4.49
N PHE A 102 -1.02 1.86 -4.42
CA PHE A 102 -0.32 1.69 -3.15
C PHE A 102 -0.14 3.04 -2.44
N PHE A 103 0.18 4.11 -3.19
CA PHE A 103 0.21 5.45 -2.62
C PHE A 103 -1.18 5.92 -2.23
N LEU A 104 -2.23 5.57 -2.99
CA LEU A 104 -3.61 5.87 -2.60
C LEU A 104 -3.95 5.25 -1.24
N ASP A 105 -3.65 3.96 -1.03
CA ASP A 105 -3.86 3.24 0.24
C ASP A 105 -3.13 3.91 1.42
N ILE A 106 -1.86 4.27 1.21
CA ILE A 106 -1.03 5.01 2.17
C ILE A 106 -1.65 6.38 2.48
N ASP A 107 -2.05 7.12 1.44
CA ASP A 107 -2.59 8.46 1.55
C ASP A 107 -3.91 8.48 2.32
N GLU A 108 -4.81 7.53 2.04
CA GLU A 108 -6.07 7.41 2.75
C GLU A 108 -5.86 7.02 4.21
N THR A 109 -4.93 6.09 4.47
CA THR A 109 -4.55 5.72 5.84
C THR A 109 -4.10 6.94 6.65
N LEU A 110 -3.19 7.75 6.09
CA LEU A 110 -2.68 8.96 6.75
C LEU A 110 -3.78 10.03 6.88
N ARG A 111 -4.56 10.27 5.82
CA ARG A 111 -5.65 11.25 5.82
C ARG A 111 -6.66 10.96 6.92
N ASN A 112 -7.04 9.70 7.11
CA ASN A 112 -7.99 9.30 8.14
C ASN A 112 -7.49 9.64 9.55
N GLN A 113 -6.19 9.51 9.82
CA GLN A 113 -5.61 9.90 11.11
C GLN A 113 -5.58 11.42 11.31
N LEU A 114 -5.28 12.17 10.25
CA LEU A 114 -5.24 13.63 10.28
C LEU A 114 -6.64 14.23 10.46
N LEU A 115 -7.66 13.68 9.77
CA LEU A 115 -9.05 14.11 9.87
C LEU A 115 -9.67 13.75 11.22
N ALA A 116 -9.41 12.54 11.73
CA ALA A 116 -9.91 12.12 13.03
C ALA A 116 -9.54 13.12 14.13
N ARG A 117 -8.36 13.75 14.05
CA ARG A 117 -7.94 14.80 14.98
C ARG A 117 -8.63 16.14 14.80
N SER A 118 -8.96 16.53 13.57
CA SER A 118 -9.62 17.82 13.29
C SER A 118 -10.99 17.91 13.97
N ASN A 119 -11.67 16.76 14.12
CA ASN A 119 -12.99 16.66 14.76
C ASN A 119 -12.96 16.70 16.30
N PHE A 120 -11.79 16.60 16.94
CA PHE A 120 -11.66 16.74 18.41
C PHE A 120 -11.16 18.12 18.86
N ALA A 121 -10.82 19.00 17.91
CA ALA A 121 -10.30 20.35 18.19
C ALA A 121 -11.33 21.46 17.92
N ALA A 122 -12.58 21.11 17.62
CA ALA A 122 -13.73 22.00 17.46
C ALA A 122 -14.74 21.76 18.59
#